data_AF-A0A561SAB5-F1
#
_entry.id   AF-A0A561SAB5-F1
#
_cell.length_a   1.000
_cell.length_b   1.000
_cell.length_c   1.000
_cell.angle_alpha   90.00
_cell.angle_beta   90.00
_cell.angle_gamma   90.00
#
_symmetry.space_group_name_H-M   'P 1'
#
loop_
_entity.id
_entity.type
_entity.pdbx_description
1 polymer ?
#
loop_
_entity_poly.entity_id
_entity_poly.type
_entity_poly.pdbx_seq_one_letter_code
_entity_poly.pdbx_strand_id
1 'polypeptide(L)'
;MTETTFPYRLADSSGEGWLHTGDGLYSTFPRTDLGDMEYDQLVSERGPLREIAPESAEDSQAIQEALTAAGKKAVITLLAALYATARKVMDQSGGRIAVMTAGRPGSWEADRLRNLIWEGDGVKPSRVDQAALDTLTGIFERWVLTGDTVVEMAENLAGDVAQVAGKIGGWNAITDQWVRSAQYAESLGTWLVGADYHS
;
A
#
# COMPACT_ATOMS: atom_id res chain seq x y z
N MET A 1 25.81 22.43 17.12
CA MET A 1 25.72 21.12 16.45
C MET A 1 24.27 20.99 16.05
N THR A 2 23.97 21.03 14.76
CA THR A 2 22.63 20.70 14.27
C THR A 2 22.39 19.23 14.59
N GLU A 3 21.39 18.92 15.41
CA GLU A 3 20.92 17.54 15.56
C GLU A 3 20.59 17.01 14.16
N THR A 4 21.36 16.04 13.68
CA THR A 4 20.98 15.31 12.48
C THR A 4 19.78 14.46 12.87
N THR A 5 18.57 14.96 12.59
CA THR A 5 17.34 14.20 12.83
C THR A 5 17.28 13.09 11.78
N PHE A 6 17.65 11.87 12.16
CA PHE A 6 17.48 10.71 11.30
C PHE A 6 15.98 10.40 11.10
N PRO A 7 15.54 9.96 9.91
CA PRO A 7 14.14 9.63 9.68
C PRO A 7 13.66 8.50 10.59
N TYR A 8 12.43 8.61 11.12
CA TYR A 8 11.90 7.62 12.05
C TYR A 8 11.63 6.26 11.39
N ARG A 9 11.24 6.25 10.11
CA ARG A 9 11.01 5.05 9.31
C ARG A 9 11.67 5.17 7.95
N LEU A 10 12.27 4.07 7.50
CA LEU A 10 13.03 4.00 6.24
C LEU A 10 12.67 2.72 5.49
N ALA A 11 12.69 2.78 4.17
CA ALA A 11 12.68 1.62 3.29
C ALA A 11 14.06 1.47 2.66
N ASP A 12 14.61 0.26 2.69
CA ASP A 12 15.88 -0.02 2.04
C ASP A 12 15.72 -0.33 0.54
N SER A 13 16.83 -0.56 -0.16
CA SER A 13 16.83 -0.89 -1.59
C SER A 13 16.16 -2.22 -1.93
N SER A 14 16.01 -3.10 -0.95
CA SER A 14 15.25 -4.36 -1.08
C SER A 14 13.75 -4.18 -0.79
N GLY A 15 13.34 -2.99 -0.37
CA GLY A 15 11.97 -2.69 0.05
C GLY A 15 11.63 -3.11 1.48
N GLU A 16 12.61 -3.53 2.27
CA GLU A 16 12.37 -3.86 3.69
C GLU A 16 12.19 -2.57 4.50
N GLY A 17 11.22 -2.59 5.42
CA GLY A 17 10.94 -1.48 6.31
C GLY A 17 11.81 -1.52 7.57
N TRP A 18 12.35 -0.37 7.94
CA TRP A 18 13.24 -0.16 9.09
C TRP A 18 12.64 0.91 10.00
N LEU A 19 12.57 0.61 11.30
CA LEU A 19 11.99 1.47 12.33
C LEU A 19 13.09 1.90 13.31
N HIS A 20 13.25 3.20 13.52
CA HIS A 20 14.17 3.72 14.52
C HIS A 20 13.69 3.38 15.94
N THR A 21 14.51 2.68 16.72
CA THR A 21 14.15 2.16 18.06
C THR A 21 14.35 3.15 19.20
N GLY A 22 14.95 4.30 18.94
CA GLY A 22 15.16 5.39 19.91
C GLY A 22 16.51 5.35 20.63
N ASP A 23 17.26 4.26 20.47
CA ASP A 23 18.63 4.05 20.97
C ASP A 23 19.71 4.28 19.88
N GLY A 24 19.31 4.84 18.73
CA GLY A 24 20.18 5.07 17.57
C GLY A 24 20.25 3.91 16.57
N LEU A 25 19.50 2.83 16.84
CA LEU A 25 19.40 1.68 15.96
C LEU A 25 18.10 1.70 15.14
N TYR A 26 18.11 0.88 14.09
CA TYR A 26 16.97 0.56 13.26
C TYR A 26 16.72 -0.94 13.30
N SER A 27 15.48 -1.33 13.57
CA SER A 27 15.02 -2.72 13.52
C SER A 27 14.06 -2.94 12.36
N THR A 28 13.98 -4.18 11.88
CA THR A 28 13.02 -4.58 10.85
C THR A 28 12.16 -5.75 11.32
N PHE A 29 10.92 -5.77 10.86
CA PHE A 29 9.96 -6.86 11.09
C PHE A 29 9.31 -7.23 9.75
N PRO A 30 8.98 -8.50 9.48
CA PRO A 30 9.23 -9.69 10.28
C PRO A 30 10.67 -10.22 10.19
N ARG A 31 11.57 -9.55 9.45
CA ARG A 31 12.93 -10.01 9.13
C ARG A 31 13.94 -9.81 10.26
N THR A 32 13.65 -10.38 11.43
CA THR A 32 14.55 -10.31 12.60
C THR A 32 15.91 -10.97 12.36
N ASP A 33 16.04 -11.80 11.32
CA ASP A 33 17.31 -12.39 10.87
C ASP A 33 18.32 -11.35 10.36
N LEU A 34 17.87 -10.15 10.00
CA LEU A 34 18.75 -9.07 9.54
C LEU A 34 19.43 -8.31 10.69
N GLY A 35 18.96 -8.50 11.93
CA GLY A 35 19.45 -7.79 13.11
C GLY A 35 19.13 -6.29 13.11
N ASP A 36 19.58 -5.61 14.15
CA ASP A 36 19.47 -4.16 14.29
C ASP A 36 20.72 -3.49 13.70
N MET A 37 20.55 -2.34 13.05
CA MET A 37 21.64 -1.60 12.38
C MET A 37 21.62 -0.12 12.74
N GLU A 38 22.80 0.50 12.84
CA GLU A 38 22.91 1.97 12.87
C GLU A 38 22.58 2.57 11.49
N TYR A 39 22.21 3.86 11.45
CA TYR A 39 21.86 4.53 10.19
C TYR A 39 22.96 4.44 9.13
N ASP A 40 24.21 4.74 9.48
CA ASP A 40 25.34 4.74 8.53
C ASP A 40 25.63 3.32 8.01
N GLN A 41 25.45 2.31 8.86
CA GLN A 41 25.55 0.91 8.45
C GLN A 41 24.43 0.55 7.46
N LEU A 42 23.20 0.97 7.76
CA LEU A 42 22.04 0.73 6.89
C LEU A 42 22.22 1.40 5.52
N VAL A 43 22.76 2.62 5.47
CA VAL A 43 23.12 3.31 4.22
C VAL A 43 24.16 2.53 3.44
N SER A 44 25.22 2.07 4.10
CA SER A 44 26.32 1.36 3.46
C SER A 44 25.93 -0.03 2.96
N GLU A 45 25.15 -0.78 3.73
CA GLU A 45 24.85 -2.19 3.45
C GLU A 45 23.56 -2.39 2.65
N ARG A 46 22.60 -1.47 2.80
CA ARG A 46 21.23 -1.64 2.30
C ARG A 46 20.70 -0.44 1.52
N GLY A 47 21.50 0.59 1.33
CA GLY A 47 21.15 1.77 0.54
C GLY A 47 20.81 1.47 -0.94
N PRO A 48 20.19 2.42 -1.67
CA PRO A 48 19.70 3.70 -1.17
C PRO A 48 18.53 3.54 -0.20
N LEU A 49 18.49 4.40 0.82
CA LEU A 49 17.39 4.45 1.78
C LEU A 49 16.41 5.54 1.36
N ARG A 50 15.11 5.25 1.48
CA ARG A 50 14.03 6.22 1.28
C ARG A 50 13.25 6.37 2.57
N GLU A 51 12.92 7.60 2.93
CA GLU A 51 12.04 7.85 4.07
C GLU A 51 10.65 7.28 3.81
N ILE A 52 10.06 6.71 4.85
CA ILE A 52 8.68 6.29 4.81
C ILE A 52 7.81 7.42 5.38
N ALA A 53 6.85 7.86 4.58
CA ALA A 53 5.97 8.97 4.92
C ALA A 53 4.48 8.60 4.75
N PRO A 54 3.57 9.33 5.40
CA PRO A 54 2.16 9.33 5.02
C PRO A 54 1.98 9.74 3.55
N GLU A 55 0.82 9.40 2.98
CA GLU A 55 0.46 9.92 1.66
C GLU A 55 0.25 11.44 1.67
N SER A 56 0.35 12.06 0.50
CA SER A 56 0.00 13.46 0.33
C SER A 56 -1.52 13.64 0.33
N ALA A 57 -2.00 14.82 0.73
CA ALA A 57 -3.42 15.14 0.68
C ALA A 57 -3.96 15.12 -0.76
N GLU A 58 -3.11 15.51 -1.72
CA GLU A 58 -3.41 15.49 -3.14
C GLU A 58 -3.58 14.07 -3.68
N ASP A 59 -2.69 13.14 -3.32
CA ASP A 59 -2.83 11.73 -3.72
C ASP A 59 -4.07 11.09 -3.07
N SER A 60 -4.29 11.31 -1.78
CA SER A 60 -5.49 10.85 -1.06
C SER A 60 -6.77 11.33 -1.75
N GLN A 61 -6.85 12.63 -2.06
CA GLN A 61 -7.99 13.20 -2.78
C GLN A 61 -8.17 12.55 -4.17
N ALA A 62 -7.08 12.40 -4.93
CA ALA A 62 -7.14 11.78 -6.26
C ALA A 62 -7.59 10.32 -6.22
N ILE A 63 -7.13 9.55 -5.23
CA ILE A 63 -7.58 8.16 -4.99
C ILE A 63 -9.08 8.16 -4.67
N GLN A 64 -9.53 8.99 -3.73
CA GLN A 64 -10.93 9.03 -3.33
C GLN A 64 -11.85 9.44 -4.49
N GLU A 65 -11.45 10.41 -5.31
CA GLU A 65 -12.20 10.85 -6.49
C GLU A 65 -12.27 9.75 -7.55
N ALA A 66 -11.14 9.09 -7.85
CA ALA A 66 -11.08 7.98 -8.79
C ALA A 66 -11.97 6.80 -8.36
N LEU A 67 -11.91 6.41 -7.09
CA LEU A 67 -12.73 5.34 -6.54
C LEU A 67 -14.22 5.72 -6.50
N THR A 68 -14.54 6.96 -6.14
CA THR A 68 -15.92 7.49 -6.18
C THR A 68 -16.49 7.42 -7.58
N ALA A 69 -15.74 7.87 -8.59
CA ALA A 69 -16.15 7.84 -9.99
C ALA A 69 -16.34 6.40 -10.52
N ALA A 70 -15.48 5.48 -10.11
CA ALA A 70 -15.59 4.07 -10.49
C ALA A 70 -16.83 3.37 -9.89
N GLY A 71 -17.38 3.88 -8.79
CA GLY A 71 -18.57 3.35 -8.12
C GLY A 71 -18.43 1.85 -7.83
N LYS A 72 -19.35 1.02 -8.36
CA LYS A 72 -19.33 -0.44 -8.15
C LYS A 72 -18.05 -1.13 -8.67
N LYS A 73 -17.27 -0.46 -9.53
CA LYS A 73 -15.99 -0.98 -10.02
C LYS A 73 -14.80 -0.57 -9.16
N ALA A 74 -14.99 0.24 -8.12
CA ALA A 74 -13.89 0.81 -7.34
C ALA A 74 -12.96 -0.26 -6.75
N VAL A 75 -13.51 -1.23 -6.00
CA VAL A 75 -12.68 -2.26 -5.34
C VAL A 75 -12.01 -3.19 -6.35
N ILE A 76 -12.70 -3.62 -7.41
CA ILE A 76 -12.09 -4.48 -8.43
C ILE A 76 -10.98 -3.75 -9.20
N THR A 77 -11.14 -2.44 -9.40
CA THR A 77 -10.13 -1.58 -10.04
C THR A 77 -8.93 -1.36 -9.12
N LEU A 78 -9.15 -1.17 -7.82
CA LEU A 78 -8.09 -1.12 -6.81
C LEU A 78 -7.26 -2.40 -6.80
N LEU A 79 -7.89 -3.57 -6.79
CA LEU A 79 -7.19 -4.86 -6.83
C LEU A 79 -6.34 -4.99 -8.11
N ALA A 80 -6.89 -4.61 -9.27
CA ALA A 80 -6.15 -4.62 -10.53
C ALA A 80 -4.94 -3.66 -10.51
N ALA A 81 -5.10 -2.46 -9.95
CA ALA A 81 -4.03 -1.47 -9.83
C ALA A 81 -2.90 -1.94 -8.89
N LEU A 82 -3.25 -2.55 -7.76
CA LEU A 82 -2.32 -3.15 -6.81
C LEU A 82 -1.52 -4.28 -7.46
N TYR A 83 -2.21 -5.20 -8.16
CA TYR A 83 -1.56 -6.29 -8.89
C TYR A 83 -0.61 -5.77 -9.97
N ALA A 84 -1.05 -4.82 -10.81
CA ALA A 84 -0.22 -4.23 -11.85
C ALA A 84 1.05 -3.57 -11.29
N THR A 85 0.90 -2.85 -10.17
CA THR A 85 2.04 -2.23 -9.48
C THR A 85 3.00 -3.28 -8.92
N ALA A 86 2.48 -4.32 -8.26
CA ALA A 86 3.29 -5.41 -7.72
C ALA A 86 4.06 -6.17 -8.81
N ARG A 87 3.42 -6.43 -9.96
CA ARG A 87 4.08 -7.00 -11.15
C ARG A 87 5.24 -6.14 -11.59
N LYS A 88 5.05 -4.83 -11.69
CA LYS A 88 6.10 -3.89 -12.08
C LYS A 88 7.26 -3.84 -11.07
N VAL A 89 6.96 -3.87 -9.77
CA VAL A 89 7.98 -3.96 -8.70
C VAL A 89 8.85 -5.20 -8.86
N MET A 90 8.22 -6.36 -9.09
CA MET A 90 8.95 -7.61 -9.31
C MET A 90 9.79 -7.58 -10.58
N ASP A 91 9.26 -7.01 -11.66
CA ASP A 91 9.91 -7.01 -12.97
C ASP A 91 11.05 -5.98 -13.09
N GLN A 92 10.96 -4.82 -12.42
CA GLN A 92 11.93 -3.72 -12.58
C GLN A 92 13.05 -3.69 -11.55
N SER A 93 12.79 -4.11 -10.31
CA SER A 93 13.71 -3.80 -9.20
C SER A 93 14.50 -5.00 -8.70
N GLY A 94 14.30 -6.19 -9.28
CA GLY A 94 14.57 -7.45 -8.54
C GLY A 94 13.85 -7.47 -7.18
N GLY A 95 12.82 -6.63 -7.06
CA GLY A 95 12.33 -6.09 -5.79
C GLY A 95 11.35 -7.04 -5.14
N ARG A 96 11.42 -7.11 -3.82
CA ARG A 96 10.41 -7.81 -3.04
C ARG A 96 9.18 -6.92 -2.95
N ILE A 97 8.01 -7.54 -3.04
CA ILE A 97 6.71 -6.91 -2.74
C ILE A 97 6.69 -6.26 -1.33
N ALA A 98 7.68 -6.56 -0.48
CA ALA A 98 7.93 -5.93 0.80
C ALA A 98 7.84 -4.39 0.74
N VAL A 99 8.29 -3.75 -0.35
CA VAL A 99 8.23 -2.28 -0.52
C VAL A 99 6.81 -1.74 -0.41
N MET A 100 5.80 -2.48 -0.88
CA MET A 100 4.39 -2.09 -0.79
C MET A 100 3.84 -2.15 0.63
N THR A 101 4.62 -2.73 1.56
CA THR A 101 4.29 -2.89 2.99
C THR A 101 5.34 -2.30 3.91
N ALA A 102 6.31 -1.56 3.39
CA ALA A 102 7.51 -1.17 4.14
C ALA A 102 7.20 -0.30 5.37
N GLY A 103 6.08 0.44 5.40
CA GLY A 103 5.77 1.30 6.54
C GLY A 103 5.47 0.56 7.84
N ARG A 104 4.71 -0.53 7.75
CA ARG A 104 4.36 -1.37 8.90
C ARG A 104 4.27 -2.83 8.48
N PRO A 105 5.39 -3.46 8.08
CA PRO A 105 5.40 -4.80 7.52
C PRO A 105 4.89 -5.90 8.46
N GLY A 106 4.72 -5.62 9.76
CA GLY A 106 4.09 -6.51 10.74
C GLY A 106 2.68 -6.18 11.14
N SER A 107 2.07 -5.14 10.54
CA SER A 107 0.69 -4.82 10.84
C SER A 107 -0.26 -5.80 10.15
N TRP A 108 -1.45 -5.95 10.72
CA TRP A 108 -2.47 -6.78 10.12
C TRP A 108 -2.90 -6.21 8.75
N GLU A 109 -2.89 -4.90 8.54
CA GLU A 109 -3.17 -4.26 7.24
C GLU A 109 -2.12 -4.65 6.19
N ALA A 110 -0.84 -4.66 6.54
CA ALA A 110 0.23 -5.07 5.64
C ALA A 110 0.09 -6.55 5.24
N ASP A 111 -0.24 -7.43 6.19
CA ASP A 111 -0.50 -8.83 5.89
C ASP A 111 -1.73 -9.03 4.99
N ARG A 112 -2.79 -8.24 5.19
CA ARG A 112 -3.96 -8.25 4.30
C ARG A 112 -3.58 -7.79 2.91
N LEU A 113 -2.87 -6.67 2.79
CA LEU A 113 -2.42 -6.14 1.50
C LEU A 113 -1.59 -7.16 0.72
N ARG A 114 -0.62 -7.84 1.36
CA ARG A 114 0.21 -8.88 0.70
C ARG A 114 -0.60 -10.02 0.09
N ASN A 115 -1.66 -10.44 0.76
CA ASN A 115 -2.52 -11.49 0.26
C ASN A 115 -3.43 -10.99 -0.87
N LEU A 116 -3.95 -9.77 -0.73
CA LEU A 116 -4.96 -9.21 -1.64
C LEU A 116 -4.38 -8.68 -2.95
N ILE A 117 -3.11 -8.27 -2.99
CA ILE A 117 -2.43 -7.85 -4.22
C ILE A 117 -2.62 -8.88 -5.34
N TRP A 118 -2.57 -10.17 -5.01
CA TRP A 118 -2.66 -11.26 -5.98
C TRP A 118 -4.07 -11.51 -6.50
N GLU A 119 -5.10 -11.05 -5.80
CA GLU A 119 -6.50 -11.19 -6.20
C GLU A 119 -6.88 -10.29 -7.39
N GLY A 120 -6.00 -9.34 -7.74
CA GLY A 120 -6.08 -8.58 -8.99
C GLY A 120 -5.66 -9.37 -10.23
N ASP A 121 -5.06 -10.56 -10.08
CA ASP A 121 -4.71 -11.40 -11.21
C ASP A 121 -5.98 -11.89 -11.95
N GLY A 122 -5.91 -11.91 -13.28
CA GLY A 122 -7.02 -12.36 -14.13
C GLY A 122 -8.26 -11.45 -14.13
N VAL A 123 -8.20 -10.26 -13.50
CA VAL A 123 -9.27 -9.26 -13.62
C VAL A 123 -9.39 -8.83 -15.08
N LYS A 124 -10.58 -9.04 -15.66
CA LYS A 124 -10.84 -8.70 -17.05
C LYS A 124 -10.89 -7.17 -17.25
N PRO A 125 -10.32 -6.62 -18.32
CA PRO A 125 -10.36 -5.18 -18.60
C PRO A 125 -11.78 -4.58 -18.62
N SER A 126 -12.79 -5.35 -19.04
CA SER A 126 -14.18 -4.88 -19.05
C SER A 126 -14.76 -4.61 -17.65
N ARG A 127 -14.13 -5.13 -16.60
CA ARG A 127 -14.62 -5.04 -15.21
C ARG A 127 -14.02 -3.89 -14.43
N VAL A 128 -12.87 -3.37 -14.85
CA VAL A 128 -12.27 -2.19 -14.22
C VAL A 128 -12.90 -0.92 -14.78
N ASP A 129 -12.74 0.16 -14.03
CA ASP A 129 -12.82 1.51 -14.58
C ASP A 129 -11.43 1.92 -15.04
N GLN A 130 -11.26 2.22 -16.34
CA GLN A 130 -9.93 2.45 -16.90
C GLN A 130 -9.29 3.75 -16.38
N ALA A 131 -10.07 4.82 -16.21
CA ALA A 131 -9.55 6.09 -15.74
C ALA A 131 -9.09 6.01 -14.29
N ALA A 132 -9.85 5.31 -13.45
CA ALA A 132 -9.45 5.02 -12.09
C ALA A 132 -8.23 4.09 -12.05
N LEU A 133 -8.16 3.06 -12.89
CA LEU A 133 -7.00 2.17 -12.97
C LEU A 133 -5.72 2.95 -13.27
N ASP A 134 -5.75 3.79 -14.31
CA ASP A 134 -4.59 4.59 -14.73
C ASP A 134 -4.14 5.55 -13.62
N THR A 135 -5.10 6.17 -12.93
CA THR A 135 -4.85 7.08 -11.80
C THR A 135 -4.19 6.35 -10.64
N LEU A 136 -4.77 5.23 -10.20
CA LEU A 136 -4.29 4.46 -9.06
C LEU A 136 -2.91 3.86 -9.34
N THR A 137 -2.71 3.22 -10.49
CA THR A 137 -1.40 2.67 -10.87
C THR A 137 -0.34 3.76 -10.95
N GLY A 138 -0.66 4.93 -11.54
CA GLY A 138 0.27 6.06 -11.58
C GLY A 138 0.67 6.56 -10.20
N ILE A 139 -0.25 6.60 -9.24
CA ILE A 139 0.04 6.98 -7.84
C ILE A 139 0.89 5.90 -7.15
N PHE A 140 0.47 4.64 -7.21
CA PHE A 140 1.13 3.54 -6.51
C PHE A 140 2.56 3.31 -7.02
N GLU A 141 2.78 3.43 -8.32
CA GLU A 141 4.12 3.38 -8.89
C GLU A 141 5.01 4.50 -8.36
N ARG A 142 4.49 5.73 -8.23
CA ARG A 142 5.26 6.82 -7.60
C ARG A 142 5.60 6.49 -6.16
N TRP A 143 4.64 6.01 -5.39
CA TRP A 143 4.82 5.68 -3.99
C TRP A 143 5.86 4.59 -3.74
N VAL A 144 6.03 3.63 -4.65
CA VAL A 144 6.88 2.46 -4.37
C VAL A 144 8.11 2.34 -5.28
N LEU A 145 8.11 2.96 -6.46
CA LEU A 145 9.20 2.85 -7.45
C LEU A 145 10.00 4.14 -7.63
N THR A 146 9.33 5.27 -7.85
CA THR A 146 10.02 6.47 -8.39
C THR A 146 10.05 7.67 -7.45
N GLY A 147 9.26 7.68 -6.39
CA GLY A 147 9.21 8.76 -5.42
C GLY A 147 10.42 8.77 -4.48
N ASP A 148 10.75 9.98 -4.01
CA ASP A 148 11.82 10.23 -3.02
C ASP A 148 11.49 9.59 -1.66
N THR A 149 10.21 9.43 -1.35
CA THR A 149 9.70 8.71 -0.18
C THR A 149 8.92 7.46 -0.59
N VAL A 150 8.83 6.52 0.33
CA VAL A 150 7.92 5.37 0.25
C VAL A 150 6.68 5.67 1.08
N VAL A 151 5.49 5.46 0.52
CA VAL A 151 4.24 5.71 1.25
C VAL A 151 3.78 4.45 1.99
N GLU A 152 3.21 4.63 3.19
CA GLU A 152 2.57 3.55 3.96
C GLU A 152 1.24 3.09 3.32
N MET A 153 1.34 2.39 2.19
CA MET A 153 0.19 2.08 1.33
C MET A 153 -0.94 1.34 2.05
N ALA A 154 -0.63 0.35 2.89
CA ALA A 154 -1.64 -0.51 3.52
C ALA A 154 -2.60 0.25 4.46
N GLU A 155 -2.08 1.20 5.24
CA GLU A 155 -2.86 1.99 6.19
C GLU A 155 -3.64 3.11 5.49
N ASN A 156 -2.97 3.83 4.58
CA ASN A 156 -3.59 4.94 3.84
C ASN A 156 -4.73 4.45 2.93
N LEU A 157 -4.54 3.37 2.17
CA LEU A 157 -5.60 2.83 1.29
C LEU A 157 -6.84 2.36 2.06
N ALA A 158 -6.67 1.77 3.24
CA ALA A 158 -7.81 1.40 4.07
C ALA A 158 -8.60 2.64 4.50
N GLY A 159 -7.90 3.71 4.89
CA GLY A 159 -8.50 5.00 5.23
C GLY A 159 -9.27 5.63 4.07
N ASP A 160 -8.67 5.66 2.88
CA ASP A 160 -9.30 6.23 1.68
C ASP A 160 -10.54 5.47 1.25
N VAL A 161 -10.46 4.13 1.20
CA VAL A 161 -11.62 3.31 0.79
C VAL A 161 -12.76 3.42 1.80
N ALA A 162 -12.46 3.43 3.10
CA ALA A 162 -13.46 3.63 4.14
C ALA A 162 -14.18 4.97 3.98
N GLN A 163 -13.44 6.05 3.69
CA GLN A 163 -14.03 7.37 3.43
C GLN A 163 -14.93 7.36 2.20
N VAL A 164 -14.50 6.73 1.09
CA VAL A 164 -15.32 6.62 -0.12
C VAL A 164 -16.59 5.83 0.17
N ALA A 165 -16.47 4.65 0.79
CA ALA A 165 -17.61 3.83 1.17
C ALA A 165 -18.62 4.62 2.01
N GLY A 166 -18.16 5.32 3.05
CA GLY A 166 -19.01 6.17 3.89
C GLY A 166 -19.73 7.28 3.12
N LYS A 167 -19.08 7.85 2.08
CA LYS A 167 -19.66 8.93 1.26
C LYS A 167 -20.73 8.44 0.28
N ILE A 168 -20.57 7.25 -0.33
CA ILE A 168 -21.40 6.84 -1.48
C ILE A 168 -22.35 5.66 -1.22
N GLY A 169 -22.54 5.27 0.04
CA GLY A 169 -23.56 4.29 0.42
C GLY A 169 -23.03 2.90 0.77
N GLY A 170 -21.82 2.84 1.33
CA GLY A 170 -21.24 1.65 1.94
C GLY A 170 -20.57 0.69 0.95
N TRP A 171 -20.23 -0.49 1.46
CA TRP A 171 -19.53 -1.55 0.74
C TRP A 171 -20.22 -1.92 -0.59
N ASN A 172 -21.54 -1.98 -0.61
CA ASN A 172 -22.33 -2.35 -1.78
C ASN A 172 -22.28 -1.31 -2.92
N ALA A 173 -21.98 -0.06 -2.60
CA ALA A 173 -21.84 1.02 -3.58
C ALA A 173 -20.48 0.99 -4.29
N ILE A 174 -19.44 0.49 -3.63
CA ILE A 174 -18.06 0.42 -4.16
C ILE A 174 -17.67 -0.95 -4.73
N THR A 175 -18.57 -1.94 -4.64
CA THR A 175 -18.33 -3.30 -5.12
C THR A 175 -19.35 -3.78 -6.16
N ASP A 176 -18.91 -4.69 -7.02
CA ASP A 176 -19.79 -5.47 -7.88
C ASP A 176 -20.10 -6.84 -7.26
N GLN A 177 -21.01 -7.58 -7.90
CA GLN A 177 -21.44 -8.88 -7.40
C GLN A 177 -20.28 -9.89 -7.33
N TRP A 178 -19.31 -9.80 -8.24
CA TRP A 178 -18.22 -10.75 -8.29
C TRP A 178 -17.28 -10.57 -7.11
N VAL A 179 -16.94 -9.31 -6.76
CA VAL A 179 -16.17 -9.01 -5.55
C VAL A 179 -16.91 -9.51 -4.33
N ARG A 180 -18.22 -9.27 -4.23
CA ARG A 180 -19.04 -9.73 -3.10
C ARG A 180 -19.18 -11.26 -3.00
N SER A 181 -19.04 -11.98 -4.11
CA SER A 181 -19.10 -13.44 -4.14
C SER A 181 -17.73 -14.12 -3.97
N ALA A 182 -16.64 -13.35 -3.93
CA ALA A 182 -15.30 -13.88 -3.81
C ALA A 182 -15.05 -14.45 -2.41
N GLN A 183 -14.22 -15.48 -2.31
CA GLN A 183 -13.88 -16.11 -1.02
C GLN A 183 -13.18 -15.13 -0.05
N TYR A 184 -12.49 -14.13 -0.58
CA TYR A 184 -11.81 -13.08 0.18
C TYR A 184 -12.70 -11.87 0.51
N ALA A 185 -13.98 -11.85 0.11
CA ALA A 185 -14.84 -10.67 0.22
C ALA A 185 -14.97 -10.13 1.66
N GLU A 186 -15.14 -11.03 2.63
CA GLU A 186 -15.25 -10.67 4.05
C GLU A 186 -13.94 -10.09 4.59
N SER A 187 -12.81 -10.73 4.27
CA SER A 187 -11.48 -10.24 4.63
C SER A 187 -11.20 -8.87 4.04
N LEU A 188 -11.54 -8.68 2.77
CA LEU A 188 -11.32 -7.45 2.02
C LEU A 188 -12.21 -6.32 2.54
N GLY A 189 -13.49 -6.60 2.78
CA GLY A 189 -14.41 -5.62 3.35
C GLY A 189 -14.07 -5.24 4.78
N THR A 190 -13.72 -6.20 5.63
CA THR A 190 -13.28 -5.93 7.01
C THR A 190 -12.03 -5.04 7.02
N TRP A 191 -11.08 -5.28 6.10
CA TRP A 191 -9.90 -4.43 5.99
C TRP A 191 -10.22 -3.02 5.48
N LEU A 192 -11.00 -2.92 4.40
CA LEU A 192 -11.21 -1.66 3.69
C LEU A 192 -12.27 -0.75 4.31
N VAL A 193 -13.27 -1.31 5.01
CA VAL A 193 -14.39 -0.53 5.56
C VAL A 193 -14.74 -0.90 7.01
N GLY A 194 -14.03 -1.83 7.64
CA GLY A 194 -14.21 -2.17 9.04
C GLY A 194 -15.59 -2.75 9.38
N ALA A 195 -16.16 -2.32 10.51
CA ALA A 195 -17.45 -2.81 11.02
C ALA A 195 -18.64 -2.49 10.10
N ASP A 196 -18.48 -1.52 9.19
CA ASP A 196 -19.50 -1.11 8.22
C ASP A 196 -19.52 -2.00 6.97
N TYR A 197 -18.88 -3.16 7.00
CA TYR A 197 -18.95 -4.15 5.92
C TYR A 197 -20.36 -4.73 5.71
N HIS A 198 -21.15 -4.87 6.78
CA HIS A 198 -22.48 -5.51 6.74
C HIS A 198 -23.65 -4.53 6.55
N SER A 199 -23.39 -3.23 6.46
CA SER A 199 -24.40 -2.19 6.21
C SER A 199 -24.70 -1.99 4.73
#